data_AF-A0A7J6T0L6-F1
#
_entry.id   AF-A0A7J6T0L6-F1
#
_cell.length_a   1.000
_cell.length_b   1.000
_cell.length_c   1.000
_cell.angle_alpha   90.00
_cell.angle_beta   90.00
_cell.angle_gamma   90.00
#
_symmetry.space_group_name_H-M   'P 1'
#
loop_
_entity.id
_entity.type
_entity.pdbx_description
1 polymer ?
#
loop_
_entity_poly.entity_id
_entity_poly.type
_entity_poly.pdbx_seq_one_letter_code
_entity_poly.pdbx_strand_id
1 'polypeptide(L)'
;MSSSPRRTPPKRRRGDDLSSEVGSLLKEKDEDKARQILTRIKKEISSADITEWSDPVDSKHNTLLHLAVSARNSMLIRLLCNDFHFNINSQRKGDKCTPLHLSIWNQTTDITSILSDELAADWDLKNSRNESPRDLK
;
A
#
# COMPACT_ATOMS: atom_id res chain seq x y z
N MET A 1 -20.49 -45.10 8.87
CA MET A 1 -19.29 -44.80 9.68
C MET A 1 -18.25 -44.21 8.72
N SER A 2 -18.45 -43.00 8.21
CA SER A 2 -18.02 -41.73 8.81
C SER A 2 -16.58 -41.75 9.29
N SER A 3 -15.64 -41.43 8.40
CA SER A 3 -14.32 -40.90 8.75
C SER A 3 -13.76 -40.17 7.53
N SER A 4 -14.24 -38.94 7.32
CA SER A 4 -13.59 -37.98 6.42
C SER A 4 -12.22 -37.62 7.01
N PRO A 5 -11.13 -37.63 6.22
CA PRO A 5 -9.84 -37.21 6.71
C PRO A 5 -9.89 -35.72 7.04
N ARG A 6 -9.50 -35.41 8.27
CA ARG A 6 -9.34 -34.07 8.82
C ARG A 6 -8.45 -33.27 7.86
N ARG A 7 -9.03 -32.32 7.11
CA ARG A 7 -8.26 -31.31 6.38
C ARG A 7 -7.44 -30.56 7.41
N THR A 8 -6.14 -30.84 7.47
CA THR A 8 -5.21 -29.96 8.16
C THR A 8 -5.22 -28.64 7.40
N PRO A 9 -5.53 -27.49 8.02
CA PRO A 9 -5.33 -26.22 7.35
C PRO A 9 -3.84 -26.12 7.01
N PRO A 10 -3.48 -25.64 5.80
CA PRO A 10 -2.08 -25.50 5.43
C PRO A 10 -1.40 -24.63 6.49
N LYS A 11 -0.19 -25.02 6.91
CA LYS A 11 0.70 -24.14 7.69
C LYS A 11 0.91 -22.90 6.85
N ARG A 12 0.14 -21.84 7.14
CA ARG A 12 0.23 -20.56 6.43
C ARG A 12 1.67 -20.10 6.54
N ARG A 13 2.32 -19.82 5.41
CA ARG A 13 3.65 -19.21 5.47
C ARG A 13 3.43 -17.83 6.07
N ARG A 14 4.31 -17.41 6.97
CA ARG A 14 4.17 -16.14 7.72
C ARG A 14 3.94 -14.92 6.81
N GLY A 15 4.36 -14.98 5.54
CA GLY A 15 4.10 -13.96 4.51
C GLY A 15 2.70 -14.01 3.86
N ASP A 16 2.05 -15.18 3.83
CA ASP A 16 0.67 -15.33 3.30
C ASP A 16 -0.35 -14.62 4.21
N ASP A 17 -0.12 -14.67 5.54
CA ASP A 17 -0.96 -13.98 6.51
C ASP A 17 -0.88 -12.46 6.35
N LEU A 18 0.32 -11.89 6.14
CA LEU A 18 0.51 -10.45 5.99
C LEU A 18 -0.15 -9.90 4.72
N SER A 19 0.02 -10.56 3.57
CA SER A 19 -0.66 -10.12 2.33
C SER A 19 -2.19 -10.21 2.48
N SER A 20 -2.70 -11.22 3.20
CA SER A 20 -4.14 -11.31 3.51
C SER A 20 -4.63 -10.21 4.46
N GLU A 21 -3.84 -9.83 5.46
CA GLU A 21 -4.15 -8.72 6.37
C GLU A 21 -4.15 -7.38 5.62
N VAL A 22 -3.15 -7.15 4.77
CA VAL A 22 -3.09 -5.97 3.89
C VAL A 22 -4.27 -5.94 2.92
N GLY A 23 -4.64 -7.07 2.32
CA GLY A 23 -5.82 -7.16 1.46
C GLY A 23 -7.12 -6.80 2.17
N SER A 24 -7.24 -7.14 3.46
CA SER A 24 -8.37 -6.73 4.31
C SER A 24 -8.31 -5.23 4.61
N LEU A 25 -7.14 -4.72 4.97
CA LEU A 25 -6.89 -3.31 5.26
C LEU A 25 -7.27 -2.39 4.09
N LEU A 26 -6.90 -2.76 2.86
CA LEU A 26 -7.20 -1.95 1.67
C LEU A 26 -8.70 -1.79 1.41
N LYS A 27 -9.50 -2.79 1.81
CA LYS A 27 -10.97 -2.79 1.70
C LYS A 27 -11.65 -2.20 2.92
N GLU A 28 -10.90 -1.96 3.99
CA GLU A 28 -11.45 -1.47 5.24
C GLU A 28 -11.85 0.00 5.10
N LYS A 29 -13.04 0.30 5.64
CA LYS A 29 -13.61 1.66 5.65
C LYS A 29 -13.51 2.31 7.01
N ASP A 30 -13.34 1.50 8.04
CA ASP A 30 -13.25 1.93 9.43
C ASP A 30 -11.78 2.26 9.79
N GLU A 31 -11.55 3.52 10.18
CA GLU A 31 -10.20 4.01 10.48
C GLU A 31 -9.58 3.31 11.68
N ASP A 32 -10.38 3.01 12.71
CA ASP A 32 -9.89 2.36 13.91
C ASP A 32 -9.47 0.92 13.62
N LYS A 33 -10.27 0.20 12.82
CA LYS A 33 -9.88 -1.14 12.36
C LYS A 33 -8.65 -1.11 11.47
N ALA A 34 -8.55 -0.14 10.57
CA ALA A 34 -7.38 0.03 9.72
C ALA A 34 -6.12 0.29 10.57
N ARG A 35 -6.20 1.17 11.58
CA ARG A 35 -5.15 1.43 12.57
C ARG A 35 -4.74 0.16 13.33
N GLN A 36 -5.70 -0.63 13.79
CA GLN A 36 -5.44 -1.89 14.50
C GLN A 36 -4.71 -2.90 13.62
N ILE A 37 -5.15 -3.08 12.37
CA ILE A 37 -4.49 -3.98 11.40
C ILE A 37 -3.07 -3.49 11.10
N LEU A 38 -2.87 -2.19 10.84
CA LEU A 38 -1.54 -1.62 10.61
C LEU A 38 -0.60 -1.81 11.79
N THR A 39 -1.09 -1.59 13.00
CA THR A 39 -0.32 -1.79 14.24
C THR A 39 0.11 -3.25 14.38
N ARG A 40 -0.78 -4.18 14.01
CA ARG A 40 -0.50 -5.61 14.01
C ARG A 40 0.56 -5.97 12.95
N ILE A 41 0.39 -5.51 11.71
CA ILE A 41 1.36 -5.72 10.62
C ILE A 41 2.73 -5.16 11.01
N LYS A 42 2.79 -3.94 11.55
CA LYS A 42 4.03 -3.30 12.02
C LYS A 42 4.73 -4.13 13.09
N LYS A 43 3.98 -4.74 14.01
CA LYS A 43 4.53 -5.60 15.06
C LYS A 43 5.09 -6.91 14.51
N GLU A 44 4.44 -7.49 13.50
CA GLU A 44 4.87 -8.74 12.87
C GLU A 44 6.12 -8.56 11.99
N ILE A 45 6.29 -7.38 11.37
CA ILE A 45 7.49 -7.03 10.60
C ILE A 45 8.60 -6.61 11.57
N SER A 46 9.24 -7.59 12.22
CA SER A 46 10.21 -7.41 13.31
C SER A 46 11.58 -6.79 12.93
N SER A 47 11.78 -6.28 11.72
CA SER A 47 13.09 -5.74 11.30
C SER A 47 13.08 -4.74 10.15
N ALA A 48 11.93 -4.46 9.54
CA ALA A 48 11.82 -3.51 8.45
C ALA A 48 10.70 -2.53 8.79
N ASP A 49 10.96 -1.24 8.62
CA ASP A 49 9.90 -0.24 8.72
C ASP A 49 8.77 -0.64 7.75
N ILE A 50 7.54 -0.73 8.25
CA ILE A 50 6.34 -1.03 7.43
C ILE A 50 6.22 -0.11 6.20
N THR A 51 6.91 1.04 6.23
CA THR A 51 7.08 1.99 5.13
C THR A 51 7.74 1.38 3.89
N GLU A 52 8.68 0.47 4.09
CA GLU A 52 9.43 -0.23 3.04
C GLU A 52 8.84 -1.60 2.70
N TRP A 53 7.74 -1.98 3.37
CA TRP A 53 7.05 -3.21 3.04
C TRP A 53 6.46 -3.13 1.64
N SER A 54 6.78 -4.14 0.83
CA SER A 54 6.19 -4.38 -0.49
C SER A 54 5.55 -5.75 -0.49
N ASP A 55 4.40 -5.88 -1.17
CA ASP A 55 3.75 -7.18 -1.26
C ASP A 55 4.62 -8.16 -2.07
N PRO A 56 5.08 -9.29 -1.48
CA PRO A 56 5.92 -10.27 -2.19
C PRO A 56 5.18 -11.00 -3.30
N VAL A 57 3.84 -10.99 -3.31
CA VAL A 57 3.05 -11.56 -4.42
C VAL A 57 2.80 -10.55 -5.54
N ASP A 58 3.07 -9.26 -5.30
CA ASP A 58 2.93 -8.22 -6.31
C ASP A 58 4.21 -8.07 -7.15
N SER A 59 4.10 -8.39 -8.44
CA SER A 59 5.23 -8.28 -9.37
C SER A 59 5.75 -6.83 -9.50
N LYS A 60 4.91 -5.82 -9.23
CA LYS A 60 5.30 -4.41 -9.27
C LYS A 60 6.00 -3.91 -8.01
N HIS A 61 6.06 -4.73 -6.96
CA HIS A 61 6.62 -4.37 -5.66
C HIS A 61 5.98 -3.09 -5.11
N ASN A 62 4.66 -2.95 -5.25
CA ASN A 62 3.93 -1.81 -4.69
C ASN A 62 4.10 -1.80 -3.17
N THR A 63 4.46 -0.62 -2.64
CA THR A 63 4.41 -0.40 -1.20
C THR A 63 2.96 -0.25 -0.75
N LEU A 64 2.74 -0.31 0.56
CA LEU A 64 1.40 -0.18 1.14
C LEU A 64 0.68 1.11 0.70
N LEU A 65 1.43 2.21 0.54
CA LEU A 65 0.90 3.48 0.06
C LEU A 65 0.45 3.42 -1.42
N HIS A 66 1.22 2.74 -2.28
CA HIS A 66 0.82 2.53 -3.68
C HIS A 66 -0.46 1.70 -3.77
N LEU A 67 -0.58 0.67 -2.94
CA LEU A 67 -1.77 -0.16 -2.86
C LEU A 67 -2.98 0.64 -2.38
N ALA A 68 -2.81 1.51 -1.38
CA ALA A 68 -3.87 2.40 -0.89
C ALA A 68 -4.37 3.37 -1.98
N VAL A 69 -3.46 3.93 -2.78
CA VAL A 69 -3.81 4.75 -3.95
C VAL A 69 -4.56 3.94 -5.00
N SER A 70 -4.10 2.72 -5.31
CA SER A 70 -4.78 1.82 -6.23
C SER A 70 -6.19 1.45 -5.76
N ALA A 71 -6.34 1.24 -4.45
CA ALA A 71 -7.63 1.00 -3.80
C ALA A 71 -8.51 2.25 -3.68
N ARG A 72 -8.01 3.44 -4.04
CA ARG A 72 -8.67 4.75 -3.88
C ARG A 72 -9.10 5.01 -2.44
N ASN A 73 -8.34 4.51 -1.47
CA ASN A 73 -8.67 4.62 -0.06
C ASN A 73 -7.98 5.86 0.53
N SER A 74 -8.65 7.01 0.42
CA SER A 74 -8.15 8.30 0.91
C SER A 74 -7.91 8.33 2.42
N MET A 75 -8.79 7.70 3.21
CA MET A 75 -8.61 7.59 4.66
C MET A 75 -7.32 6.83 4.97
N LEU A 76 -7.09 5.69 4.32
CA LEU A 76 -5.87 4.91 4.53
C LEU A 76 -4.62 5.69 4.11
N ILE A 77 -4.65 6.43 3.00
CA ILE A 77 -3.51 7.26 2.55
C ILE A 77 -3.12 8.28 3.62
N ARG A 78 -4.10 9.00 4.18
CA ARG A 78 -3.88 9.97 5.27
C ARG A 78 -3.29 9.28 6.49
N LEU A 79 -3.88 8.15 6.88
CA LEU A 79 -3.45 7.39 8.05
C LEU A 79 -1.99 6.92 7.91
N LEU A 80 -1.62 6.39 6.74
CA LEU A 80 -0.25 5.95 6.47
C LEU A 80 0.76 7.11 6.55
N CYS A 81 0.43 8.26 5.98
CA CYS A 81 1.35 9.39 5.95
C CYS A 81 1.43 10.12 7.31
N ASN A 82 0.30 10.37 7.95
CA ASN A 82 0.21 11.16 9.18
C ASN A 82 0.58 10.34 10.43
N ASP A 83 0.04 9.13 10.58
CA ASP A 83 0.23 8.32 11.79
C ASP A 83 1.42 7.36 11.69
N PHE A 84 1.73 6.88 10.48
CA PHE A 84 2.80 5.89 10.24
C PHE A 84 4.03 6.48 9.52
N HIS A 85 4.06 7.80 9.28
CA HIS A 85 5.17 8.52 8.67
C HIS A 85 5.67 7.90 7.35
N PHE A 86 4.75 7.36 6.54
CA PHE A 86 5.11 6.90 5.21
C PHE A 86 5.59 8.07 4.35
N ASN A 87 6.68 7.84 3.63
CA ASN A 87 7.16 8.79 2.65
C ASN A 87 6.21 8.82 1.45
N ILE A 88 5.54 9.97 1.25
CA ILE A 88 4.60 10.20 0.15
C ILE A 88 5.26 10.08 -1.22
N ASN A 89 6.57 10.32 -1.27
CA ASN A 89 7.41 10.28 -2.45
C ASN A 89 8.12 8.93 -2.64
N SER A 90 7.77 7.91 -1.85
CA SER A 90 8.35 6.58 -1.98
C SER A 90 8.18 6.04 -3.40
N GLN A 91 9.28 5.63 -4.02
CA GLN A 91 9.28 5.03 -5.34
C GLN A 91 9.19 3.51 -5.22
N ARG A 92 8.23 2.87 -5.91
CA ARG A 92 8.18 1.40 -5.93
C ARG A 92 9.37 0.81 -6.70
N LYS A 93 9.83 -0.37 -6.30
CA LYS A 93 11.05 -0.97 -6.85
C LYS A 93 10.95 -1.35 -8.34
N GLY A 94 9.76 -1.71 -8.82
CA GLY A 94 9.59 -2.20 -10.19
C GLY A 94 9.92 -1.17 -11.28
N ASP A 95 9.40 0.05 -11.16
CA ASP A 95 9.48 1.08 -12.19
C ASP A 95 9.69 2.49 -11.63
N LYS A 96 10.07 2.59 -10.35
CA LYS A 96 10.29 3.85 -9.63
C LYS A 96 9.10 4.82 -9.66
N CYS A 97 7.89 4.34 -9.91
CA CYS A 97 6.71 5.19 -9.80
C CYS A 97 6.48 5.58 -8.34
N THR A 98 6.01 6.81 -8.16
CA THR A 98 5.50 7.30 -6.87
C THR A 98 3.99 7.07 -6.77
N PRO A 99 3.40 7.19 -5.57
CA PRO A 99 1.94 7.20 -5.39
C PRO A 99 1.23 8.21 -6.30
N LEU A 100 1.85 9.37 -6.56
CA LEU A 100 1.28 10.40 -7.43
C LEU A 100 1.26 10.00 -8.91
N HIS A 101 2.27 9.30 -9.42
CA HIS A 101 2.22 8.74 -10.78
C HIS A 101 1.02 7.78 -10.93
N LEU A 102 0.81 6.94 -9.93
CA LEU A 102 -0.29 5.98 -9.92
C LEU A 102 -1.66 6.66 -9.93
N SER A 103 -1.85 7.73 -9.16
CA SER A 103 -3.15 8.41 -9.10
C SER A 103 -3.51 9.05 -10.45
N ILE A 104 -2.51 9.59 -11.15
CA ILE A 104 -2.70 10.16 -12.49
C ILE A 104 -3.03 9.06 -13.51
N TRP A 105 -2.27 7.96 -13.54
CA TRP A 105 -2.56 6.82 -14.42
C TRP A 105 -3.93 6.19 -14.19
N ASN A 106 -4.33 6.11 -12.92
CA ASN A 106 -5.64 5.58 -12.55
C ASN A 106 -6.77 6.61 -12.76
N GLN A 107 -6.46 7.84 -13.18
CA GLN A 107 -7.41 8.95 -13.36
C GLN A 107 -8.20 9.24 -12.08
N THR A 108 -7.55 9.13 -10.92
CA THR A 108 -8.16 9.35 -9.61
C THR A 108 -7.89 10.78 -9.14
N THR A 109 -8.68 11.72 -9.64
CA THR A 109 -8.54 13.16 -9.34
C THR A 109 -8.65 13.45 -7.84
N ASP A 110 -9.55 12.76 -7.14
CA ASP A 110 -9.71 12.91 -5.69
C ASP A 110 -8.42 12.54 -4.95
N ILE A 111 -7.82 11.40 -5.32
CA ILE A 111 -6.57 10.93 -4.69
C ILE A 111 -5.40 11.80 -5.10
N THR A 112 -5.33 12.22 -6.36
CA THR A 112 -4.31 13.14 -6.86
C THR A 112 -4.32 14.46 -6.09
N SER A 113 -5.51 15.00 -5.80
CA SER A 113 -5.68 16.21 -5.01
C SER A 113 -5.21 15.99 -3.57
N ILE A 114 -5.56 14.86 -2.93
CA ILE A 114 -5.08 14.55 -1.57
C ILE A 114 -3.55 14.44 -1.54
N LEU A 115 -2.96 13.69 -2.47
CA LEU A 115 -1.51 13.51 -2.53
C LEU A 115 -0.79 14.85 -2.77
N SER A 116 -1.31 15.69 -3.65
CA SER A 116 -0.72 16.96 -4.04
C SER A 116 -1.00 18.09 -3.04
N ASP A 117 -2.28 18.44 -2.86
CA ASP A 117 -2.69 19.62 -2.11
C ASP A 117 -2.54 19.44 -0.60
N GLU A 118 -2.71 18.22 -0.09
CA GLU A 118 -2.69 17.98 1.36
C GLU A 118 -1.41 17.36 1.86
N LEU A 119 -0.82 16.44 1.08
CA LEU A 119 0.40 15.73 1.47
C LEU A 119 1.66 16.28 0.76
N ALA A 120 1.52 17.33 -0.06
CA ALA A 120 2.61 17.99 -0.75
C ALA A 120 3.53 17.03 -1.53
N ALA A 121 2.95 16.04 -2.22
CA ALA A 121 3.69 15.10 -3.04
C ALA A 121 4.48 15.80 -4.15
N ASP A 122 5.68 15.29 -4.41
CA ASP A 122 6.59 15.87 -5.39
C ASP A 122 6.18 15.49 -6.82
N TRP A 123 5.99 16.52 -7.64
CA TRP A 123 5.53 16.46 -9.01
C TRP A 123 6.68 16.33 -10.02
N ASP A 124 7.92 16.49 -9.58
CA ASP A 124 9.12 16.53 -10.42
C ASP A 124 9.92 15.22 -10.33
N LEU A 125 9.55 14.31 -9.43
CA LEU A 125 10.14 12.98 -9.33
C LEU A 125 9.85 12.16 -10.58
N LYS A 126 10.90 11.58 -11.16
CA LYS A 126 10.80 10.79 -12.38
C LYS A 126 10.79 9.31 -12.11
N ASN A 127 9.90 8.59 -12.78
CA ASN A 127 9.88 7.13 -12.82
C ASN A 127 11.04 6.56 -13.68
N SER A 128 11.11 5.24 -13.83
CA SER A 128 12.11 4.56 -14.66
C SER A 128 12.00 4.87 -16.16
N ARG A 129 10.89 5.46 -16.62
CA ARG A 129 10.70 5.94 -17.99
C ARG A 129 11.11 7.40 -18.16
N ASN A 130 11.67 8.01 -17.12
CA ASN A 130 12.05 9.43 -17.09
C ASN A 130 10.84 10.38 -17.24
N GLU A 131 9.63 9.90 -16.89
CA GLU A 131 8.39 10.67 -16.86
C GLU A 131 8.14 11.13 -15.42
N SER A 132 7.81 12.41 -15.24
CA SER A 132 7.32 12.94 -13.96
C SER A 132 5.79 12.95 -13.91
N PRO A 133 5.16 13.07 -12.73
CA PRO A 133 3.71 13.24 -12.62
C PRO A 133 3.19 14.42 -13.46
N ARG A 134 3.96 15.51 -13.61
CA ARG A 134 3.56 16.64 -14.46
C ARG A 134 3.48 16.26 -15.94
N ASP A 135 4.41 15.44 -16.40
CA ASP A 135 4.47 14.98 -17.81
C ASP A 135 3.28 14.07 -18.16
N LEU A 136 2.63 13.49 -17.15
CA LEU A 136 1.54 12.53 -17.28
C LEU A 136 0.14 13.13 -17.13
N LYS A 137 0.02 14.39 -16.71
CA LYS A 137 -1.26 15.08 -16.42
C LYS A 137 -1.94 15.63 -17.67
#